data_AF-A0A8E2DNC0-F1
#
_entry.id   AF-A0A8E2DNC0-F1
#
_cell.length_a   1.000
_cell.length_b   1.000
_cell.length_c   1.000
_cell.angle_alpha   90.00
_cell.angle_beta   90.00
_cell.angle_gamma   90.00
#
_symmetry.space_group_name_H-M   'P 1'
#
loop_
_entity.id
_entity.type
_entity.pdbx_description
1 polymer ?
#
loop_
_entity_poly.entity_id
_entity_poly.type
_entity_poly.pdbx_seq_one_letter_code
_entity_poly.pdbx_strand_id
1 'polypeptide(L)'
;MDFSQPMATLLRLGTAQAHEKAEHSQGAGWLTRGELDRSEYVRFLMMLWHVYSALERALDRHAAHPVLAPTYNSTLLARAPSLAADIGFLLQAPGDSWQTHPLHADLVAHPPPAFAQYVARLDALAAADPAPLLAHAYVRYLGDLSGGQFIRRRLAKAYGLEDGRGLSFYEFAPLGGSGSATIGDMKKIKEWYRDGMNAGAGDDAAVKEAILCEASLAFELNNGLFDALRPPSSLSSAAAEQSTEEVSPDSDGISSKMVQHHDPHEAVYRQFSALSLIAALTVAHYFLVSRGVGAEICHIWGAGMLQPWLSS
;
A
#
# COMPACT_ATOMS: atom_id res chain seq x y z
N MET A 1 22.11 13.80 2.26
CA MET A 1 20.79 14.41 2.47
C MET A 1 20.96 15.59 3.42
N ASP A 2 20.24 16.71 3.23
CA ASP A 2 20.36 17.90 4.11
C ASP A 2 19.39 17.79 5.30
N PHE A 3 19.88 17.36 6.46
CA PHE A 3 19.05 17.13 7.66
C PHE A 3 18.59 18.40 8.38
N SER A 4 18.97 19.59 7.89
CA SER A 4 18.37 20.85 8.36
C SER A 4 16.93 21.04 7.86
N GLN A 5 16.52 20.30 6.82
CA GLN A 5 15.16 20.33 6.31
C GLN A 5 14.13 19.77 7.30
N PRO A 6 12.86 20.18 7.20
CA PRO A 6 11.77 19.56 7.98
C PRO A 6 11.62 18.07 7.68
N MET A 7 11.27 17.26 8.68
CA MET A 7 11.12 15.80 8.55
C MET A 7 10.16 15.39 7.43
N ALA A 8 9.05 16.10 7.28
CA ALA A 8 8.08 15.85 6.21
C ALA A 8 8.69 16.03 4.80
N THR A 9 9.62 16.98 4.65
CA THR A 9 10.36 17.22 3.41
C THR A 9 11.36 16.10 3.16
N LEU A 10 12.12 15.70 4.19
CA LEU A 10 13.09 14.61 4.12
C LEU A 10 12.44 13.30 3.70
N LEU A 11 11.35 12.91 4.35
CA LEU A 11 10.60 11.70 4.00
C LEU A 11 10.10 11.75 2.56
N ARG A 12 9.42 12.84 2.18
CA ARG A 12 8.89 12.98 0.81
C ARG A 12 9.97 12.84 -0.26
N LEU A 13 11.14 13.43 -0.05
CA LEU A 13 12.23 13.38 -1.02
C LEU A 13 12.96 12.03 -0.99
N GLY A 14 13.28 11.52 0.19
CA GLY A 14 14.05 10.29 0.35
C GLY A 14 13.26 9.04 -0.03
N THR A 15 11.93 9.06 0.05
CA THR A 15 11.09 7.89 -0.30
C THR A 15 10.43 8.00 -1.68
N ALA A 16 10.73 9.04 -2.47
CA ALA A 16 10.06 9.28 -3.76
C ALA A 16 10.22 8.10 -4.73
N GLN A 17 11.44 7.57 -4.87
CA GLN A 17 11.72 6.43 -5.74
C GLN A 17 11.04 5.15 -5.25
N ALA A 18 11.03 4.92 -3.93
CA ALA A 18 10.39 3.75 -3.33
C ALA A 18 8.87 3.78 -3.52
N HIS A 19 8.27 4.98 -3.43
CA HIS A 19 6.85 5.21 -3.74
C HIS A 19 6.54 4.94 -5.21
N GLU A 20 7.33 5.46 -6.14
CA GLU A 20 7.16 5.21 -7.57
C GLU A 20 7.24 3.70 -7.88
N LYS A 21 8.21 2.99 -7.30
CA LYS A 21 8.32 1.54 -7.44
C LYS A 21 7.08 0.81 -6.93
N ALA A 22 6.50 1.25 -5.80
CA ALA A 22 5.30 0.65 -5.23
C ALA A 22 4.09 0.79 -6.18
N GLU A 23 3.89 1.97 -6.74
CA GLU A 23 2.78 2.27 -7.66
C GLU A 23 2.83 1.45 -8.95
N HIS A 24 4.04 1.11 -9.42
CA HIS A 24 4.27 0.31 -10.61
C HIS A 24 4.42 -1.19 -10.33
N SER A 25 4.30 -1.62 -9.07
CA SER A 25 4.32 -3.04 -8.74
C SER A 25 3.10 -3.76 -9.32
N GLN A 26 3.30 -5.02 -9.72
CA GLN A 26 2.25 -5.80 -10.37
C GLN A 26 1.05 -6.00 -9.43
N GLY A 27 1.33 -6.34 -8.16
CA GLY A 27 0.31 -6.52 -7.12
C GLY A 27 -0.51 -5.26 -6.83
N ALA A 28 0.14 -4.09 -6.74
CA ALA A 28 -0.58 -2.82 -6.60
C ALA A 28 -1.45 -2.53 -7.84
N GLY A 29 -0.96 -2.89 -9.03
CA GLY A 29 -1.73 -2.83 -10.27
C GLY A 29 -3.01 -3.68 -10.21
N TRP A 30 -2.91 -4.95 -9.82
CA TRP A 30 -4.07 -5.84 -9.68
C TRP A 30 -5.08 -5.30 -8.67
N LEU A 31 -4.62 -4.83 -7.51
CA LEU A 31 -5.46 -4.26 -6.47
C LEU A 31 -6.20 -3.01 -6.97
N THR A 32 -5.48 -2.04 -7.53
CA THR A 32 -6.04 -0.75 -7.95
C THR A 32 -7.00 -0.85 -9.14
N ARG A 33 -6.85 -1.89 -9.97
CA ARG A 33 -7.79 -2.22 -11.05
C ARG A 33 -8.96 -3.09 -10.60
N GLY A 34 -8.92 -3.64 -9.38
CA GLY A 34 -9.95 -4.52 -8.85
C GLY A 34 -9.94 -5.90 -9.50
N GLU A 35 -8.76 -6.39 -9.87
CA GLU A 35 -8.58 -7.66 -10.59
C GLU A 35 -8.34 -8.85 -9.64
N LEU A 36 -8.00 -8.60 -8.38
CA LEU A 36 -7.75 -9.68 -7.42
C LEU A 36 -9.02 -10.53 -7.20
N ASP A 37 -8.83 -11.82 -6.99
CA ASP A 37 -9.92 -12.68 -6.52
C ASP A 37 -10.39 -12.19 -5.14
N ARG A 38 -11.69 -12.30 -4.84
CA ARG A 38 -12.24 -11.84 -3.56
C ARG A 38 -11.51 -12.45 -2.36
N SER A 39 -11.18 -13.74 -2.41
CA SER A 39 -10.43 -14.43 -1.35
C SER A 39 -9.03 -13.85 -1.15
N GLU A 40 -8.37 -13.45 -2.23
CA GLU A 40 -7.04 -12.82 -2.18
C GLU A 40 -7.11 -11.38 -1.66
N TYR A 41 -8.15 -10.62 -2.02
CA TYR A 41 -8.40 -9.32 -1.41
C TYR A 41 -8.62 -9.44 0.11
N VAL A 42 -9.42 -10.40 0.56
CA VAL A 42 -9.60 -10.67 2.00
C VAL A 42 -8.27 -11.06 2.66
N ARG A 43 -7.46 -11.93 2.03
CA ARG A 43 -6.14 -12.31 2.54
C ARG A 43 -5.21 -11.11 2.66
N PHE A 44 -5.25 -10.18 1.70
CA PHE A 44 -4.50 -8.93 1.76
C PHE A 44 -4.97 -8.04 2.93
N LEU A 45 -6.28 -7.90 3.15
CA LEU A 45 -6.80 -7.18 4.31
C LEU A 45 -6.36 -7.81 5.64
N MET A 46 -6.28 -9.14 5.72
CA MET A 46 -5.75 -9.82 6.92
C MET A 46 -4.28 -9.49 7.17
N MET A 47 -3.44 -9.46 6.12
CA MET A 47 -2.04 -9.03 6.25
C MET A 47 -1.96 -7.58 6.73
N LEU A 48 -2.77 -6.68 6.16
CA LEU A 48 -2.86 -5.30 6.62
C LEU A 48 -3.32 -5.23 8.07
N TRP A 49 -4.35 -5.98 8.47
CA TRP A 49 -4.86 -5.96 9.85
C TRP A 49 -3.76 -6.27 10.85
N HIS A 50 -2.94 -7.29 10.61
CA HIS A 50 -1.82 -7.63 11.48
C HIS A 50 -0.75 -6.53 11.53
N VAL A 51 -0.42 -5.92 10.38
CA VAL A 51 0.54 -4.79 10.31
C VAL A 51 0.03 -3.58 11.08
N TYR A 52 -1.22 -3.15 10.82
CA TYR A 52 -1.82 -2.01 11.53
C TYR A 52 -2.01 -2.32 13.01
N SER A 53 -2.43 -3.53 13.37
CA SER A 53 -2.62 -3.89 14.76
C SER A 53 -1.28 -3.87 15.53
N ALA A 54 -0.19 -4.33 14.92
CA ALA A 54 1.15 -4.21 15.52
C ALA A 54 1.60 -2.74 15.63
N LEU A 55 1.48 -1.97 14.55
CA LEU A 55 1.83 -0.55 14.51
C LEU A 55 1.03 0.26 15.54
N GLU A 56 -0.28 0.08 15.59
CA GLU A 56 -1.19 0.85 16.45
C GLU A 56 -0.97 0.50 17.93
N ARG A 57 -0.78 -0.78 18.29
CA ARG A 57 -0.38 -1.14 19.66
C ARG A 57 0.95 -0.52 20.06
N ALA A 58 1.91 -0.43 19.13
CA ALA A 58 3.20 0.19 19.39
C ALA A 58 3.08 1.71 19.56
N LEU A 59 2.29 2.37 18.72
CA LEU A 59 2.00 3.80 18.83
C LEU A 59 1.24 4.14 20.12
N ASP A 60 0.25 3.32 20.50
CA ASP A 60 -0.49 3.49 21.76
C ASP A 60 0.44 3.37 22.97
N ARG A 61 1.32 2.35 22.98
CA ARG A 61 2.32 2.14 24.04
C ARG A 61 3.25 3.35 24.20
N HIS A 62 3.61 3.99 23.09
CA HIS A 62 4.58 5.08 23.02
C HIS A 62 3.95 6.43 22.71
N ALA A 63 2.65 6.60 23.01
CA ALA A 63 1.89 7.80 22.66
C ALA A 63 2.43 9.09 23.27
N ALA A 64 3.14 9.00 24.40
CA ALA A 64 3.79 10.14 25.07
C ALA A 64 5.24 10.39 24.61
N HIS A 65 5.79 9.56 23.73
CA HIS A 65 7.16 9.73 23.23
C HIS A 65 7.27 11.04 22.43
N PRO A 66 8.27 11.91 22.68
CA PRO A 66 8.33 13.25 22.06
C PRO A 66 8.27 13.26 20.53
N VAL A 67 8.86 12.26 19.88
CA VAL A 67 8.85 12.12 18.41
C VAL A 67 7.47 11.71 17.87
N LEU A 68 6.70 10.93 18.63
CA LEU A 68 5.46 10.31 18.16
C LEU A 68 4.22 11.11 18.59
N ALA A 69 4.25 11.67 19.81
CA ALA A 69 3.12 12.36 20.43
C ALA A 69 2.45 13.42 19.54
N PRO A 70 3.19 14.26 18.78
CA PRO A 70 2.55 15.28 17.93
C PRO A 70 1.72 14.72 16.77
N THR A 71 1.94 13.45 16.40
CA THR A 71 1.21 12.75 15.33
C THR A 71 0.21 11.71 15.85
N TYR A 72 0.16 11.51 17.17
CA TYR A 72 -0.67 10.48 17.78
C TYR A 72 -2.13 10.94 17.87
N ASN A 73 -3.02 10.23 17.16
CA ASN A 73 -4.47 10.37 17.26
C ASN A 73 -5.16 9.08 16.81
N SER A 74 -5.34 8.13 17.73
CA SER A 74 -5.91 6.81 17.43
C SER A 74 -7.34 6.89 16.90
N THR A 75 -8.19 7.76 17.46
CA THR A 75 -9.56 7.97 16.99
C THR A 75 -9.62 8.43 15.52
N LEU A 76 -8.61 9.18 15.07
CA LEU A 76 -8.54 9.68 13.70
C LEU A 76 -7.91 8.68 12.72
N LEU A 77 -6.82 8.02 13.13
CA LEU A 77 -5.93 7.31 12.22
C LEU A 77 -6.01 5.78 12.34
N ALA A 78 -6.42 5.21 13.47
CA ALA A 78 -6.42 3.77 13.66
C ALA A 78 -7.30 3.08 12.61
N ARG A 79 -6.77 2.02 12.00
CA ARG A 79 -7.33 1.25 10.89
C ARG A 79 -7.62 -0.19 11.28
N ALA A 80 -6.94 -0.77 12.28
CA ALA A 80 -7.13 -2.17 12.64
C ALA A 80 -8.60 -2.51 12.98
N PRO A 81 -9.38 -1.67 13.68
CA PRO A 81 -10.80 -1.94 13.91
C PRO A 81 -11.62 -1.98 12.61
N SER A 82 -11.39 -1.02 11.70
CA SER A 82 -12.06 -0.98 10.40
C SER A 82 -11.71 -2.19 9.54
N LEU A 83 -10.43 -2.60 9.54
CA LEU A 83 -9.98 -3.80 8.84
C LEU A 83 -10.65 -5.07 9.38
N ALA A 84 -10.75 -5.21 10.70
CA ALA A 84 -11.45 -6.35 11.31
C ALA A 84 -12.93 -6.40 10.89
N ALA A 85 -13.61 -5.25 10.93
CA ALA A 85 -15.00 -5.14 10.49
C ALA A 85 -15.18 -5.48 9.00
N ASP A 86 -14.28 -4.99 8.15
CA ASP A 86 -14.29 -5.27 6.71
C ASP A 86 -14.06 -6.75 6.41
N ILE A 87 -13.09 -7.38 7.07
CA ILE A 87 -12.79 -8.82 6.94
C ILE A 87 -14.00 -9.66 7.41
N GLY A 88 -14.56 -9.33 8.57
CA GLY A 88 -15.74 -10.02 9.12
C GLY A 88 -16.93 -9.95 8.16
N PHE A 89 -17.19 -8.76 7.60
CA PHE A 89 -18.24 -8.57 6.59
C PHE A 89 -17.99 -9.40 5.33
N LEU A 90 -16.79 -9.33 4.76
CA LEU A 90 -16.46 -10.02 3.50
C LEU A 90 -16.48 -11.55 3.62
N LEU A 91 -16.17 -12.08 4.81
CA LEU A 91 -16.25 -13.51 5.13
C LEU A 91 -17.63 -13.95 5.62
N GLN A 92 -18.56 -13.01 5.83
CA GLN A 92 -19.86 -13.27 6.48
C GLN A 92 -19.67 -13.96 7.85
N ALA A 93 -18.59 -13.61 8.54
CA ALA A 93 -18.26 -14.16 9.85
C ALA A 93 -18.96 -13.36 10.96
N PRO A 94 -19.60 -14.01 11.94
CA PRO A 94 -20.25 -13.31 13.05
C PRO A 94 -19.21 -12.70 14.00
N GLY A 95 -19.30 -11.39 14.26
CA GLY A 95 -18.42 -10.67 15.18
C GLY A 95 -16.93 -10.85 14.83
N ASP A 96 -16.10 -11.05 15.85
CA ASP A 96 -14.64 -11.22 15.70
C ASP A 96 -14.21 -12.66 15.33
N SER A 97 -15.15 -13.53 14.96
CA SER A 97 -14.86 -14.95 14.65
C SER A 97 -14.06 -15.16 13.35
N TRP A 98 -13.86 -14.12 12.56
CA TRP A 98 -13.11 -14.20 11.29
C TRP A 98 -11.68 -14.72 11.45
N GLN A 99 -11.07 -14.55 12.63
CA GLN A 99 -9.73 -15.09 12.95
C GLN A 99 -9.70 -16.62 13.05
N THR A 100 -10.86 -17.27 13.16
CA THR A 100 -10.97 -18.74 13.11
C THR A 100 -11.19 -19.27 11.69
N HIS A 101 -11.36 -18.37 10.71
CA HIS A 101 -11.61 -18.75 9.32
C HIS A 101 -10.39 -19.46 8.71
N PRO A 102 -10.58 -20.51 7.89
CA PRO A 102 -9.47 -21.26 7.30
C PRO A 102 -8.46 -20.40 6.51
N LEU A 103 -8.91 -19.33 5.84
CA LEU A 103 -8.00 -18.39 5.16
C LEU A 103 -7.04 -17.67 6.12
N HIS A 104 -7.51 -17.31 7.32
CA HIS A 104 -6.65 -16.68 8.33
C HIS A 104 -5.70 -17.70 8.94
N ALA A 105 -6.21 -18.90 9.27
CA ALA A 105 -5.39 -19.99 9.79
C ALA A 105 -4.26 -20.36 8.82
N ASP A 106 -4.54 -20.45 7.51
CA ASP A 106 -3.52 -20.67 6.48
C ASP A 106 -2.50 -19.53 6.41
N LEU A 107 -2.95 -18.27 6.42
CA LEU A 107 -2.06 -17.12 6.40
C LEU A 107 -1.10 -17.11 7.60
N VAL A 108 -1.58 -17.48 8.80
CA VAL A 108 -0.76 -17.51 10.02
C VAL A 108 0.17 -18.72 10.05
N ALA A 109 -0.29 -19.88 9.55
CA ALA A 109 0.54 -21.08 9.47
C ALA A 109 1.63 -20.97 8.40
N HIS A 110 1.33 -20.27 7.29
CA HIS A 110 2.21 -20.12 6.13
C HIS A 110 2.35 -18.63 5.73
N PRO A 111 2.92 -17.79 6.60
CA PRO A 111 2.98 -16.35 6.34
C PRO A 111 3.95 -16.05 5.19
N PRO A 112 3.58 -15.17 4.24
CA PRO A 112 4.54 -14.65 3.29
C PRO A 112 5.74 -14.01 4.02
N PRO A 113 6.99 -14.18 3.56
CA PRO A 113 8.16 -13.68 4.27
C PRO A 113 8.11 -12.19 4.59
N ALA A 114 7.74 -11.35 3.62
CA ALA A 114 7.64 -9.91 3.82
C ALA A 114 6.58 -9.52 4.85
N PHE A 115 5.46 -10.25 4.91
CA PHE A 115 4.42 -10.05 5.91
C PHE A 115 4.94 -10.34 7.33
N ALA A 116 5.57 -11.50 7.53
CA ALA A 116 6.15 -11.88 8.81
C ALA A 116 7.25 -10.89 9.26
N GLN A 117 8.12 -10.49 8.32
CA GLN A 117 9.18 -9.51 8.57
C GLN A 117 8.63 -8.14 8.98
N TYR A 118 7.55 -7.69 8.35
CA TYR A 118 6.93 -6.40 8.69
C TYR A 118 6.45 -6.40 10.14
N VAL A 119 5.62 -7.39 10.52
CA VAL A 119 5.10 -7.48 11.88
C VAL A 119 6.24 -7.58 12.90
N ALA A 120 7.24 -8.43 12.63
CA ALA A 120 8.41 -8.58 13.50
C ALA A 120 9.21 -7.28 13.66
N ARG A 121 9.37 -6.48 12.59
CA ARG A 121 10.07 -5.19 12.65
C ARG A 121 9.33 -4.21 13.55
N LEU A 122 8.01 -4.13 13.43
CA LEU A 122 7.18 -3.26 14.27
C LEU A 122 7.27 -3.65 15.75
N ASP A 123 7.20 -4.95 16.06
CA ASP A 123 7.34 -5.45 17.43
C ASP A 123 8.74 -5.17 18.00
N ALA A 124 9.79 -5.28 17.18
CA ALA A 124 11.16 -4.97 17.58
C ALA A 124 11.34 -3.47 17.90
N LEU A 125 10.81 -2.57 17.06
CA LEU A 125 10.81 -1.13 17.33
C LEU A 125 10.01 -0.79 18.60
N ALA A 126 8.88 -1.46 18.82
CA ALA A 126 8.05 -1.26 20.01
C ALA A 126 8.75 -1.67 21.33
N ALA A 127 9.79 -2.52 21.25
CA ALA A 127 10.56 -2.99 22.39
C ALA A 127 11.89 -2.22 22.59
N ALA A 128 12.29 -1.39 21.63
CA ALA A 128 13.54 -0.63 21.64
C ALA A 128 13.26 0.88 21.57
N ASP A 129 14.07 1.65 20.82
CA ASP A 129 13.78 3.04 20.51
C ASP A 129 12.55 3.12 19.58
N PRO A 130 11.44 3.75 20.01
CA PRO A 130 10.22 3.83 19.23
C PRO A 130 10.21 4.97 18.22
N ALA A 131 11.19 5.89 18.20
CA ALA A 131 11.21 7.03 17.28
C ALA A 131 11.02 6.62 15.80
N PRO A 132 11.65 5.53 15.29
CA PRO A 132 11.46 5.08 13.91
C PRO A 132 10.04 4.55 13.59
N LEU A 133 9.17 4.30 14.57
CA LEU A 133 7.75 3.99 14.31
C LEU A 133 7.05 5.10 13.53
N LEU A 134 7.53 6.35 13.64
CA LEU A 134 7.02 7.47 12.85
C LEU A 134 7.13 7.22 11.34
N ALA A 135 8.17 6.51 10.90
CA ALA A 135 8.40 6.17 9.52
C ALA A 135 7.31 5.22 8.99
N HIS A 136 7.00 4.16 9.73
CA HIS A 136 5.94 3.23 9.37
C HIS A 136 4.55 3.88 9.37
N ALA A 137 4.27 4.69 10.39
CA ALA A 137 3.03 5.46 10.47
C ALA A 137 2.91 6.45 9.30
N TYR A 138 4.02 7.10 8.90
CA TYR A 138 4.07 7.95 7.71
C TYR A 138 3.71 7.17 6.43
N VAL A 139 4.41 6.06 6.17
CA VAL A 139 4.22 5.26 4.94
C VAL A 139 2.78 4.75 4.84
N ARG A 140 2.22 4.26 5.95
CA ARG A 140 0.86 3.72 5.98
C ARG A 140 -0.20 4.82 5.92
N TYR A 141 -0.27 5.69 6.93
CA TYR A 141 -1.39 6.64 7.06
C TYR A 141 -1.42 7.68 5.94
N LEU A 142 -0.30 8.27 5.53
CA LEU A 142 -0.34 9.24 4.43
C LEU A 142 -0.58 8.58 3.07
N GLY A 143 -0.18 7.32 2.90
CA GLY A 143 -0.53 6.52 1.74
C GLY A 143 -2.05 6.36 1.62
N ASP A 144 -2.70 5.92 2.71
CA ASP A 144 -4.15 5.74 2.79
C ASP A 144 -4.90 7.06 2.53
N LEU A 145 -4.41 8.17 3.11
CA LEU A 145 -5.01 9.50 2.95
C LEU A 145 -4.83 10.12 1.56
N SER A 146 -3.98 9.54 0.71
CA SER A 146 -3.65 10.07 -0.62
C SER A 146 -4.30 9.26 -1.75
N GLY A 147 -4.16 7.93 -1.72
CA GLY A 147 -4.71 7.04 -2.74
C GLY A 147 -6.01 6.34 -2.34
N GLY A 148 -6.35 6.31 -1.05
CA GLY A 148 -7.40 5.44 -0.52
C GLY A 148 -8.77 5.65 -1.14
N GLN A 149 -9.17 6.89 -1.43
CA GLN A 149 -10.48 7.18 -2.05
C GLN A 149 -10.58 6.70 -3.50
N PHE A 150 -9.48 6.71 -4.25
CA PHE A 150 -9.45 6.14 -5.59
C PHE A 150 -9.59 4.62 -5.53
N ILE A 151 -8.82 3.97 -4.64
CA ILE A 151 -8.86 2.52 -4.43
C ILE A 151 -10.25 2.09 -3.97
N ARG A 152 -10.81 2.75 -2.95
CA ARG A 152 -12.16 2.50 -2.43
C ARG A 152 -13.22 2.44 -3.54
N ARG A 153 -13.23 3.42 -4.46
CA ARG A 153 -14.20 3.46 -5.57
C ARG A 153 -14.01 2.28 -6.54
N ARG A 154 -12.77 1.88 -6.80
CA ARG A 154 -12.46 0.75 -7.69
C ARG A 154 -12.91 -0.57 -7.07
N LEU A 155 -12.59 -0.78 -5.78
CA LEU A 155 -12.97 -1.99 -5.05
C LEU A 155 -14.48 -2.08 -4.83
N ALA A 156 -15.17 -0.95 -4.57
CA ALA A 156 -16.62 -0.91 -4.45
C ALA A 156 -17.31 -1.50 -5.69
N LYS A 157 -16.88 -1.06 -6.87
CA LYS A 157 -17.41 -1.57 -8.14
C LYS A 157 -16.98 -3.02 -8.42
N ALA A 158 -15.72 -3.36 -8.16
CA ALA A 158 -15.18 -4.68 -8.48
C ALA A 158 -15.82 -5.80 -7.63
N TYR A 159 -16.17 -5.50 -6.38
CA TYR A 159 -16.67 -6.49 -5.42
C TYR A 159 -18.12 -6.27 -4.99
N GLY A 160 -18.86 -5.36 -5.62
CA GLY A 160 -20.26 -5.08 -5.27
C GLY A 160 -20.42 -4.59 -3.82
N LEU A 161 -19.59 -3.62 -3.42
CA LEU A 161 -19.54 -3.03 -2.07
C LEU A 161 -19.99 -1.56 -2.09
N GLU A 162 -20.95 -1.21 -2.96
CA GLU A 162 -21.40 0.16 -3.16
C GLU A 162 -22.13 0.75 -1.94
N ASP A 163 -22.63 -0.11 -1.05
CA ASP A 163 -23.20 0.29 0.25
C ASP A 163 -22.13 0.70 1.29
N GLY A 164 -20.85 0.56 0.95
CA GLY A 164 -19.70 0.95 1.77
C GLY A 164 -19.22 -0.11 2.77
N ARG A 165 -19.97 -1.20 3.00
CA ARG A 165 -19.54 -2.27 3.90
C ARG A 165 -18.40 -3.07 3.28
N GLY A 166 -17.40 -3.44 4.08
CA GLY A 166 -16.18 -4.08 3.56
C GLY A 166 -15.15 -3.09 2.99
N LEU A 167 -15.37 -1.78 3.16
CA LEU A 167 -14.50 -0.69 2.71
C LEU A 167 -14.25 0.39 3.79
N SER A 168 -14.62 0.12 5.04
CA SER A 168 -14.48 1.07 6.16
C SER A 168 -13.02 1.44 6.46
N PHE A 169 -12.06 0.59 6.07
CA PHE A 169 -10.63 0.89 6.11
C PHE A 169 -10.27 2.23 5.44
N TYR A 170 -10.93 2.54 4.33
CA TYR A 170 -10.69 3.75 3.54
C TYR A 170 -11.44 4.99 4.07
N GLU A 171 -12.22 4.87 5.13
CA GLU A 171 -13.03 5.95 5.67
C GLU A 171 -12.38 6.60 6.88
N PHE A 172 -12.23 7.92 6.85
CA PHE A 172 -11.63 8.71 7.92
C PHE A 172 -12.64 9.69 8.47
N ALA A 173 -12.52 10.04 9.75
CA ALA A 173 -13.26 11.15 10.34
C ALA A 173 -12.55 12.49 10.08
N PRO A 174 -13.26 13.63 10.04
CA PRO A 174 -12.61 14.94 10.01
C PRO A 174 -11.88 15.21 11.34
N LEU A 175 -10.84 16.04 11.30
CA LEU A 175 -10.13 16.49 12.51
C LEU A 175 -11.10 17.12 13.52
N GLY A 176 -11.18 16.52 14.72
CA GLY A 176 -12.02 17.01 15.82
C GLY A 176 -13.53 16.82 15.61
N GLY A 177 -13.96 16.03 14.62
CA GLY A 177 -15.37 15.80 14.31
C GLY A 177 -15.72 14.32 14.13
N SER A 178 -17.00 14.09 13.80
CA SER A 178 -17.57 12.77 13.54
C SER A 178 -18.08 12.68 12.10
N GLY A 179 -18.29 11.46 11.60
CA GLY A 179 -18.76 11.21 10.24
C GLY A 179 -17.60 11.03 9.25
N SER A 180 -17.88 11.10 7.96
CA SER A 180 -16.89 10.85 6.91
C SER A 180 -16.20 12.13 6.44
N ALA A 181 -14.88 12.11 6.40
CA ALA A 181 -14.03 13.22 5.95
C ALA A 181 -14.24 13.51 4.45
N THR A 182 -14.32 14.80 4.11
CA THR A 182 -14.29 15.26 2.71
C THR A 182 -12.86 15.29 2.18
N ILE A 183 -12.67 15.48 0.86
CA ILE A 183 -11.33 15.70 0.28
C ILE A 183 -10.60 16.87 0.95
N GLY A 184 -11.34 17.94 1.32
CA GLY A 184 -10.79 19.08 2.04
C GLY A 184 -10.29 18.70 3.44
N ASP A 185 -11.03 17.84 4.15
CA ASP A 185 -10.64 17.38 5.48
C ASP A 185 -9.43 16.43 5.42
N MET A 186 -9.38 15.57 4.40
CA MET A 186 -8.21 14.72 4.13
C MET A 186 -6.95 15.55 3.90
N LYS A 187 -7.05 16.70 3.24
CA LYS A 187 -5.93 17.64 3.09
C LYS A 187 -5.48 18.19 4.45
N LYS A 188 -6.42 18.63 5.29
CA LYS A 188 -6.14 19.15 6.65
C LYS A 188 -5.48 18.09 7.54
N ILE A 189 -5.96 16.83 7.48
CA ILE A 189 -5.34 15.71 8.22
C ILE A 189 -3.88 15.54 7.80
N LYS A 190 -3.60 15.55 6.49
CA LYS A 190 -2.23 15.43 5.97
C LYS A 190 -1.34 16.60 6.36
N GLU A 191 -1.86 17.82 6.41
CA GLU A 191 -1.11 19.00 6.87
C GLU A 191 -0.80 18.90 8.35
N TRP A 192 -1.81 18.64 9.20
CA TRP A 192 -1.63 18.39 10.63
C TRP A 192 -0.59 17.31 10.91
N TYR A 193 -0.66 16.18 10.20
CA TYR A 193 0.30 15.09 10.40
C TYR A 193 1.72 15.48 9.99
N ARG A 194 1.90 16.24 8.90
CA ARG A 194 3.22 16.75 8.48
C ARG A 194 3.80 17.73 9.50
N ASP A 195 2.99 18.63 10.02
CA ASP A 195 3.40 19.56 11.06
C ASP A 195 3.79 18.80 12.34
N GLY A 196 3.02 17.77 12.70
CA GLY A 196 3.36 16.86 13.79
C GLY A 196 4.70 16.14 13.60
N MET A 197 4.96 15.60 12.41
CA MET A 197 6.26 14.96 12.11
C MET A 197 7.42 15.94 12.24
N ASN A 198 7.25 17.18 11.75
CA ASN A 198 8.26 18.22 11.85
C ASN A 198 8.52 18.59 13.32
N ALA A 199 7.46 18.76 14.10
CA ALA A 199 7.57 19.08 15.53
C ALA A 199 8.20 17.95 16.35
N GLY A 200 7.82 16.70 16.07
CA GLY A 200 8.31 15.53 16.81
C GLY A 200 9.78 15.24 16.55
N ALA A 201 10.23 15.29 15.30
CA ALA A 201 11.64 15.09 14.97
C ALA A 201 12.52 16.30 15.34
N GLY A 202 11.94 17.50 15.39
CA GLY A 202 12.66 18.74 15.72
C GLY A 202 13.85 19.00 14.79
N ASP A 203 14.99 19.35 15.37
CA ASP A 203 16.25 19.63 14.65
C ASP A 203 17.33 18.56 14.87
N ASP A 204 16.99 17.44 15.52
CA ASP A 204 17.94 16.36 15.78
C ASP A 204 18.23 15.58 14.49
N ALA A 205 19.44 15.75 13.97
CA ALA A 205 19.87 15.11 12.74
C ALA A 205 19.92 13.58 12.83
N ALA A 206 20.31 13.02 13.99
CA ALA A 206 20.41 11.57 14.17
C ALA A 206 19.01 10.93 14.21
N VAL A 207 18.04 11.58 14.88
CA VAL A 207 16.64 11.14 14.87
C VAL A 207 16.07 11.20 13.46
N LYS A 208 16.29 12.30 12.73
CA LYS A 208 15.83 12.44 11.34
C LYS A 208 16.45 11.38 10.42
N GLU A 209 17.73 11.07 10.58
CA GLU A 209 18.42 10.03 9.82
C GLU A 209 17.85 8.65 10.12
N ALA A 210 17.65 8.31 11.40
CA ALA A 210 17.07 7.03 11.81
C ALA A 210 15.65 6.84 11.23
N ILE A 211 14.78 7.86 11.34
CA ILE A 211 13.42 7.82 10.78
C ILE A 211 13.47 7.68 9.25
N LEU A 212 14.38 8.39 8.58
CA LEU A 212 14.49 8.35 7.12
C LEU A 212 14.96 6.97 6.62
N CYS A 213 15.99 6.39 7.24
CA CYS A 213 16.47 5.05 6.91
C CYS A 213 15.37 4.01 7.17
N GLU A 214 14.62 4.15 8.28
CA GLU A 214 13.48 3.27 8.56
C GLU A 214 12.36 3.42 7.53
N ALA A 215 12.14 4.62 6.99
CA ALA A 215 11.10 4.83 5.98
C ALA A 215 11.38 4.05 4.70
N SER A 216 12.65 3.93 4.28
CA SER A 216 13.04 3.06 3.18
C SER A 216 12.69 1.60 3.46
N LEU A 217 13.02 1.09 4.65
CA LEU A 217 12.65 -0.26 5.06
C LEU A 217 11.13 -0.45 5.12
N ALA A 218 10.38 0.53 5.63
CA ALA A 218 8.93 0.50 5.67
C ALA A 218 8.31 0.39 4.26
N PHE A 219 8.88 1.08 3.26
CA PHE A 219 8.48 0.93 1.86
C PHE A 219 8.85 -0.43 1.27
N GLU A 220 10.04 -0.95 1.57
CA GLU A 220 10.46 -2.29 1.12
C GLU A 220 9.52 -3.37 1.65
N LEU A 221 9.23 -3.35 2.96
CA LEU A 221 8.29 -4.27 3.60
C LEU A 221 6.88 -4.12 3.02
N ASN A 222 6.43 -2.88 2.77
CA ASN A 222 5.14 -2.62 2.15
C ASN A 222 5.06 -3.17 0.72
N ASN A 223 6.12 -2.99 -0.08
CA ASN A 223 6.21 -3.55 -1.43
C ASN A 223 6.20 -5.07 -1.40
N GLY A 224 6.87 -5.67 -0.43
CA GLY A 224 6.83 -7.11 -0.20
C GLY A 224 5.41 -7.65 0.11
N LEU A 225 4.50 -6.83 0.66
CA LEU A 225 3.09 -7.22 0.78
C LEU A 225 2.39 -7.30 -0.58
N PHE A 226 2.70 -6.39 -1.50
CA PHE A 226 2.17 -6.42 -2.86
C PHE A 226 2.78 -7.55 -3.69
N ASP A 227 4.08 -7.81 -3.53
CA ASP A 227 4.77 -8.93 -4.19
C ASP A 227 4.25 -10.29 -3.68
N ALA A 228 3.76 -10.34 -2.45
CA ALA A 228 3.13 -11.53 -1.87
C ALA A 228 1.71 -11.80 -2.40
N LEU A 229 1.12 -10.90 -3.20
CA LEU A 229 -0.21 -11.10 -3.78
C LEU A 229 -0.18 -12.20 -4.84
N ARG A 230 -1.21 -13.05 -4.82
CA ARG A 230 -1.39 -14.10 -5.82
C ARG A 230 -1.99 -13.49 -7.10
N PRO A 231 -1.57 -13.95 -8.29
CA PRO A 231 -2.11 -13.46 -9.55
C PRO A 231 -3.62 -13.76 -9.66
N PRO A 232 -4.41 -12.85 -10.26
CA PRO A 232 -5.82 -13.08 -10.56
C PRO A 232 -6.06 -14.38 -11.33
N SER A 233 -7.09 -15.13 -10.92
CA SER A 233 -7.53 -16.33 -11.65
C SER A 233 -7.87 -16.07 -13.13
N SER A 234 -8.36 -14.87 -13.45
CA SER A 234 -8.68 -14.43 -14.81
C SER A 234 -7.48 -14.36 -15.76
N LEU A 235 -6.26 -14.18 -15.25
CA LEU A 235 -5.05 -14.22 -16.07
C LEU A 235 -4.64 -15.65 -16.39
N SER A 236 -4.92 -16.59 -15.48
CA SER A 236 -4.66 -18.01 -15.70
C SER A 236 -5.60 -18.62 -16.73
N SER A 237 -6.85 -18.18 -16.81
CA SER A 237 -7.81 -18.64 -17.81
C SER A 237 -7.47 -18.13 -19.22
N ALA A 238 -7.07 -16.85 -19.35
CA ALA A 238 -6.69 -16.26 -20.63
C ALA A 238 -5.42 -16.91 -21.24
N ALA A 239 -4.45 -17.28 -20.41
CA ALA A 239 -3.25 -18.01 -20.86
C ALA A 239 -3.56 -19.45 -21.27
N ALA A 240 -4.51 -20.11 -20.59
CA ALA A 240 -4.94 -21.45 -20.96
C ALA A 240 -5.72 -21.46 -22.28
N GLU A 241 -6.59 -20.47 -22.51
CA GLU A 241 -7.37 -20.34 -23.76
C GLU A 241 -6.47 -20.05 -24.98
N GLN A 242 -5.43 -19.22 -24.83
CA GLN A 242 -4.45 -18.98 -25.90
C GLN A 242 -3.59 -20.21 -26.24
N SER A 243 -3.35 -21.10 -25.27
CA SER A 243 -2.61 -22.35 -25.51
C SER A 243 -3.45 -23.44 -26.20
N THR A 244 -4.77 -23.29 -26.27
CA THR A 244 -5.68 -24.26 -26.90
C THR A 244 -6.01 -23.98 -28.37
N GLU A 245 -5.67 -22.80 -28.91
CA GLU A 245 -5.91 -22.47 -30.33
C GLU A 245 -4.77 -22.86 -31.29
N GLU A 246 -3.59 -23.27 -30.80
CA GLU A 246 -2.46 -23.72 -31.64
C GLU A 246 -2.35 -25.26 -31.77
N VAL A 247 -3.45 -25.97 -32.06
CA VAL A 247 -3.35 -27.30 -32.71
C VAL A 247 -4.57 -27.54 -33.62
N SER A 248 -4.39 -27.39 -34.93
CA SER A 248 -5.13 -28.18 -35.93
C SER A 248 -4.23 -28.45 -37.14
N PRO A 249 -4.13 -29.70 -37.62
CA PRO A 249 -3.35 -30.02 -38.81
C PRO A 249 -4.15 -29.73 -40.09
N ASP A 250 -3.40 -29.49 -41.16
CA ASP A 250 -3.81 -29.23 -42.54
C ASP A 250 -5.07 -29.97 -43.02
N SER A 251 -5.92 -29.23 -43.74
CA SER A 251 -6.56 -29.77 -44.94
C SER A 251 -6.74 -28.67 -45.99
N ASP A 252 -6.11 -28.88 -47.14
CA ASP A 252 -6.24 -28.13 -48.38
C ASP A 252 -7.71 -27.89 -48.77
N GLY A 253 -8.01 -26.66 -49.22
CA GLY A 253 -9.32 -26.31 -49.77
C GLY A 253 -9.41 -24.89 -50.29
N ILE A 254 -9.26 -24.74 -51.61
CA ILE A 254 -9.28 -23.49 -52.38
C ILE A 254 -10.67 -22.80 -52.39
N SER A 255 -10.65 -21.46 -52.31
CA SER A 255 -11.60 -20.45 -52.83
C SER A 255 -12.85 -20.08 -52.01
N SER A 256 -12.93 -18.81 -51.57
CA SER A 256 -13.54 -17.73 -52.38
C SER A 256 -13.49 -16.39 -51.63
N LYS A 257 -13.13 -15.33 -52.35
CA LYS A 257 -13.20 -13.94 -51.87
C LYS A 257 -14.66 -13.54 -51.69
N MET A 258 -15.01 -13.02 -50.52
CA MET A 258 -16.16 -12.12 -50.38
C MET A 258 -15.75 -10.91 -49.54
N VAL A 259 -15.67 -9.78 -50.23
CA VAL A 259 -15.48 -8.45 -49.67
C VAL A 259 -16.71 -8.13 -48.81
N GLN A 260 -16.52 -7.95 -47.51
CA GLN A 260 -17.49 -7.22 -46.69
C GLN A 260 -16.92 -5.86 -46.33
N HIS A 261 -17.72 -4.87 -46.69
CA HIS A 261 -17.51 -3.45 -46.49
C HIS A 261 -17.41 -3.16 -44.99
N HIS A 262 -16.28 -2.59 -44.56
CA HIS A 262 -16.12 -2.09 -43.19
C HIS A 262 -16.73 -0.68 -43.12
N ASP A 263 -17.67 -0.49 -42.21
CA ASP A 263 -18.37 0.77 -41.98
C ASP A 263 -17.54 1.61 -40.98
N PRO A 264 -16.99 2.79 -41.33
CA PRO A 264 -15.93 3.44 -40.57
C PRO A 264 -16.42 4.32 -39.41
N HIS A 265 -17.46 3.91 -38.67
CA HIS A 265 -18.05 4.74 -37.61
C HIS A 265 -18.11 4.14 -36.19
N GLU A 266 -17.59 2.94 -35.94
CA GLU A 266 -17.55 2.36 -34.57
C GLU A 266 -16.17 2.35 -33.88
N ALA A 267 -15.10 2.82 -34.54
CA ALA A 267 -13.75 2.84 -33.96
C ALA A 267 -13.38 4.13 -33.19
N VAL A 268 -14.29 5.10 -33.04
CA VAL A 268 -13.94 6.45 -32.55
C VAL A 268 -14.15 6.65 -31.03
N TYR A 269 -14.77 5.71 -30.30
CA TYR A 269 -15.04 5.90 -28.86
C TYR A 269 -14.13 5.15 -27.89
N ARG A 270 -12.93 4.71 -28.32
CA ARG A 270 -11.96 4.01 -27.46
C ARG A 270 -10.57 4.66 -27.38
N GLN A 271 -10.46 5.94 -27.70
CA GLN A 271 -9.17 6.66 -27.69
C GLN A 271 -9.11 7.98 -26.92
N PHE A 272 -10.16 8.37 -26.17
CA PHE A 272 -10.09 9.55 -25.30
C PHE A 272 -10.32 9.20 -23.83
N SER A 273 -9.31 8.60 -23.18
CA SER A 273 -9.15 8.72 -21.71
C SER A 273 -7.69 8.81 -21.24
N ALA A 274 -6.72 8.99 -22.13
CA ALA A 274 -5.29 8.95 -21.79
C ALA A 274 -4.53 10.28 -21.99
N LEU A 275 -5.21 11.44 -22.04
CA LEU A 275 -4.56 12.73 -22.35
C LEU A 275 -4.94 13.89 -21.42
N SER A 276 -4.98 13.68 -20.11
CA SER A 276 -5.05 14.81 -19.16
C SER A 276 -4.28 14.60 -17.85
N LEU A 277 -3.21 13.80 -17.85
CA LEU A 277 -2.25 13.78 -16.74
C LEU A 277 -0.77 13.67 -17.18
N ILE A 278 -0.44 14.13 -18.39
CA ILE A 278 0.94 14.13 -18.92
C ILE A 278 1.57 15.54 -18.95
N ALA A 279 0.80 16.60 -18.70
CA ALA A 279 1.33 17.97 -18.78
C ALA A 279 2.08 18.48 -17.53
N ALA A 280 2.18 17.69 -16.44
CA ALA A 280 2.94 18.09 -15.24
C ALA A 280 4.31 17.37 -15.09
N LEU A 281 4.61 16.42 -15.97
CA LEU A 281 5.78 15.53 -15.86
C LEU A 281 7.00 15.95 -16.69
N THR A 282 6.89 16.96 -17.56
CA THR A 282 8.03 17.38 -18.42
C THR A 282 8.94 18.43 -17.77
N VAL A 283 8.49 19.15 -16.74
CA VAL A 283 9.32 20.17 -16.06
C VAL A 283 10.18 19.55 -14.94
N ALA A 284 9.73 18.46 -14.31
CA ALA A 284 10.48 17.81 -13.22
C ALA A 284 11.70 17.01 -13.71
N HIS A 285 11.64 16.43 -14.92
CA HIS A 285 12.71 15.62 -15.47
C HIS A 285 13.97 16.43 -15.84
N TYR A 286 13.81 17.71 -16.23
CA TYR A 286 14.93 18.59 -16.56
C TYR A 286 15.77 18.99 -15.34
N PHE A 287 15.16 19.08 -14.15
CA PHE A 287 15.87 19.45 -12.92
C PHE A 287 16.53 18.26 -12.22
N LEU A 288 16.05 17.02 -12.42
CA LEU A 288 16.62 15.84 -11.78
C LEU A 288 17.91 15.33 -12.45
N VAL A 289 18.07 15.57 -13.77
CA VAL A 289 19.25 15.10 -14.53
C VAL A 289 20.44 16.04 -14.41
N SER A 290 20.25 17.29 -13.97
CA SER A 290 21.33 18.29 -13.86
C SER A 290 22.06 18.32 -12.51
N ARG A 291 21.65 17.52 -11.53
CA ARG A 291 22.32 17.43 -10.22
C ARG A 291 22.46 15.98 -9.77
N GLY A 292 23.53 15.34 -10.22
CA GLY A 292 23.96 14.04 -9.71
C GLY A 292 24.40 14.07 -8.23
N VAL A 293 24.69 12.86 -7.72
CA VAL A 293 25.06 12.47 -6.33
C VAL A 293 23.83 12.14 -5.47
N GLY A 294 23.67 10.98 -4.84
CA GLY A 294 24.49 9.77 -4.66
C GLY A 294 23.76 8.88 -3.65
N ALA A 295 23.62 7.58 -3.92
CA ALA A 295 22.90 6.62 -3.09
C ALA A 295 23.86 5.57 -2.52
N GLU A 296 24.53 5.89 -1.40
CA GLU A 296 25.25 4.92 -0.57
C GLU A 296 25.40 5.45 0.88
N ILE A 297 24.35 5.44 1.72
CA ILE A 297 24.50 5.63 3.19
C ILE A 297 23.41 4.86 4.00
N CYS A 298 23.09 3.61 3.69
CA CYS A 298 22.30 2.83 4.68
C CYS A 298 22.68 1.33 4.78
N HIS A 299 23.82 0.92 4.20
CA HIS A 299 24.24 -0.49 4.20
C HIS A 299 25.02 -0.96 5.44
N ILE A 300 25.22 -0.14 6.48
CA ILE A 300 26.14 -0.48 7.58
C ILE A 300 25.45 -0.91 8.89
N TRP A 301 24.12 -0.78 9.05
CA TRP A 301 23.43 -1.14 10.31
C TRP A 301 22.44 -2.32 10.22
N GLY A 302 22.35 -3.01 9.08
CA GLY A 302 21.38 -4.12 8.87
C GLY A 302 21.95 -5.55 8.94
N ALA A 303 23.26 -5.74 9.05
CA ALA A 303 23.90 -7.04 8.79
C ALA A 303 24.39 -7.82 10.02
N GLY A 304 23.94 -7.49 11.24
CA GLY A 304 24.51 -8.10 12.44
C GLY A 304 23.53 -8.31 13.58
N MET A 305 22.44 -9.05 13.38
CA MET A 305 21.72 -9.74 14.48
C MET A 305 20.56 -10.62 13.97
N LEU A 306 20.81 -11.59 13.07
CA LEU A 306 19.87 -12.68 12.82
C LEU A 306 20.64 -13.96 12.49
N GLN A 307 20.52 -14.97 13.38
CA GLN A 307 20.76 -16.44 13.27
C GLN A 307 21.47 -16.99 14.54
N PRO A 308 21.21 -18.23 15.00
CA PRO A 308 19.91 -18.77 15.43
C PRO A 308 19.98 -19.49 16.79
N TRP A 309 18.93 -19.43 17.60
CA TRP A 309 18.73 -20.35 18.74
C TRP A 309 17.79 -21.48 18.33
N LEU A 310 18.37 -22.59 17.85
CA LEU A 310 17.74 -23.92 17.82
C LEU A 310 18.80 -24.95 18.21
N SER A 311 18.88 -25.26 19.51
CA SER A 311 19.37 -26.54 20.04
C SER A 311 19.18 -26.58 21.56
N SER A 312 18.04 -27.12 21.99
CA SER A 312 17.84 -28.00 23.16
C SER A 312 16.41 -28.52 23.14
#